data_AF-A0A5B9DFX0-F1
#
_entry.id   AF-A0A5B9DFX0-F1
#
_cell.length_a   1.000
_cell.length_b   1.000
_cell.length_c   1.000
_cell.angle_alpha   90.00
_cell.angle_beta   90.00
_cell.angle_gamma   90.00
#
_symmetry.space_group_name_H-M   'P 1'
#
loop_
_entity.id
_entity.type
_entity.pdbx_description
1 polymer ?
#
loop_
_entity_poly.entity_id
_entity_poly.type
_entity_poly.pdbx_seq_one_letter_code
_entity_poly.pdbx_strand_id
1 'polypeptide(L)'
;MTSNEQRFNNYVTDAMAIYNRATEAKSSKNIIRLANKTLKTIEEAINLAPIIKAKEKIPYLNEFVTLSHALIAEAHYNNKDLKSAIESFTIAQKTNKNTLGNQETNIRECYILSKLMAIGVLQENWRIADKFAQKIYISAKKLENTVKSLLYLIKIKDVFIESKNLDFINKSYTEMIKICKKKEFLKENPKKVAEVFSDYAKYLNLVLKKQKTAINYYSKAVDIYEGLNLKKEALIITEKIEKIKKK
;
A
#
# COMPACT_ATOMS: atom_id res chain seq x y z
N MET A 1 4.35 -34.51 -23.71
CA MET A 1 4.71 -33.93 -22.40
C MET A 1 5.79 -34.82 -21.79
N THR A 2 6.98 -34.27 -21.52
CA THR A 2 8.07 -35.03 -20.86
C THR A 2 7.75 -35.27 -19.39
N SER A 3 8.38 -36.27 -18.75
CA SER A 3 8.22 -36.51 -17.30
C SER A 3 8.52 -35.25 -16.47
N ASN A 4 9.53 -34.46 -16.89
CA ASN A 4 9.89 -33.21 -16.21
C ASN A 4 8.85 -32.09 -16.43
N GLU A 5 8.24 -31.99 -17.60
CA GLU A 5 7.13 -31.04 -17.84
C GLU A 5 5.91 -31.39 -16.98
N GLN A 6 5.58 -32.68 -16.87
CA GLN A 6 4.49 -33.14 -16.02
C GLN A 6 4.77 -32.83 -14.54
N ARG A 7 5.99 -33.11 -14.07
CA ARG A 7 6.41 -32.78 -12.69
C ARG A 7 6.35 -31.28 -12.42
N PHE A 8 6.83 -30.46 -13.35
CA PHE A 8 6.73 -29.01 -13.25
C PHE A 8 5.27 -28.56 -13.08
N ASN A 9 4.38 -29.01 -13.96
CA ASN A 9 2.96 -28.65 -13.91
C ASN A 9 2.29 -29.12 -12.60
N ASN A 10 2.63 -30.31 -12.11
CA ASN A 10 2.14 -30.82 -10.84
C ASN A 10 2.61 -29.95 -9.67
N TYR A 11 3.89 -29.59 -9.61
CA TYR A 11 4.40 -28.71 -8.56
C TYR A 11 3.72 -27.33 -8.58
N VAL A 12 3.52 -26.74 -9.76
CA VAL A 12 2.81 -25.45 -9.86
C VAL A 12 1.37 -25.58 -9.35
N THR A 13 0.65 -26.61 -9.79
CA THR A 13 -0.75 -26.85 -9.41
C THR A 13 -0.87 -27.10 -7.90
N ASP A 14 -0.02 -27.95 -7.34
CA ASP A 14 0.02 -28.26 -5.92
C ASP A 14 0.36 -27.03 -5.09
N ALA A 15 1.35 -26.24 -5.50
CA ALA A 15 1.73 -25.02 -4.82
C ALA A 15 0.57 -24.02 -4.72
N MET A 16 -0.19 -23.84 -5.80
CA MET A 16 -1.37 -22.97 -5.83
C MET A 16 -2.48 -23.49 -4.91
N ALA A 17 -2.75 -24.80 -4.94
CA ALA A 17 -3.76 -25.40 -4.06
C ALA A 17 -3.38 -25.27 -2.57
N ILE A 18 -2.11 -25.48 -2.23
CA ILE A 18 -1.60 -25.32 -0.87
C ILE A 18 -1.63 -23.84 -0.44
N TYR A 19 -1.30 -22.93 -1.34
CA TYR A 19 -1.35 -21.49 -1.09
C TYR A 19 -2.78 -21.03 -0.75
N ASN A 20 -3.77 -21.45 -1.53
CA ASN A 20 -5.18 -21.11 -1.26
C ASN A 20 -5.62 -21.60 0.13
N ARG A 21 -5.26 -22.83 0.49
CA ARG A 21 -5.49 -23.35 1.84
C ARG A 21 -4.76 -22.55 2.93
N ALA A 22 -3.59 -21.99 2.63
CA ALA A 22 -2.87 -21.11 3.55
C ALA A 22 -3.63 -19.79 3.75
N THR A 23 -4.20 -19.21 2.71
CA THR A 23 -4.99 -17.96 2.79
C THR A 23 -6.30 -18.12 3.56
N GLU A 24 -6.90 -19.31 3.54
CA GLU A 24 -8.14 -19.64 4.25
C GLU A 24 -7.91 -20.10 5.70
N ALA A 25 -6.65 -20.38 6.06
CA ALA A 25 -6.32 -20.89 7.38
C ALA A 25 -6.52 -19.80 8.46
N LYS A 26 -7.17 -20.18 9.56
CA LYS A 26 -7.46 -19.24 10.67
C LYS A 26 -6.34 -19.10 11.69
N SER A 27 -5.48 -20.10 11.85
CA SER A 27 -4.42 -20.09 12.86
C SER A 27 -3.06 -19.75 12.26
N SER A 28 -2.31 -18.86 12.93
CA SER A 28 -0.96 -18.46 12.51
C SER A 28 -0.03 -19.66 12.28
N LYS A 29 -0.10 -20.69 13.13
CA LYS A 29 0.67 -21.94 12.99
C LYS A 29 0.36 -22.66 11.66
N ASN A 30 -0.91 -22.75 11.28
CA ASN A 30 -1.30 -23.40 10.03
C ASN A 30 -0.96 -22.55 8.80
N ILE A 31 -1.13 -21.23 8.88
CA ILE A 31 -0.71 -20.29 7.83
C ILE A 31 0.78 -20.49 7.54
N ILE A 32 1.64 -20.41 8.57
CA ILE A 32 3.10 -20.54 8.42
C ILE A 32 3.46 -21.92 7.84
N ARG A 33 2.87 -22.99 8.38
CA ARG A 33 3.15 -24.35 7.90
C ARG A 33 2.77 -24.55 6.43
N LEU A 34 1.58 -24.08 6.02
CA LEU A 34 1.10 -24.24 4.64
C LEU A 34 1.87 -23.34 3.67
N ALA A 35 2.13 -22.08 4.03
CA ALA A 35 2.93 -21.17 3.22
C ALA A 35 4.38 -21.67 3.03
N ASN A 36 5.02 -22.22 4.07
CA ASN A 36 6.33 -22.87 3.91
C ASN A 36 6.28 -24.10 3.00
N LYS A 37 5.18 -24.87 3.03
CA LYS A 37 4.99 -25.98 2.11
C LYS A 37 4.83 -25.48 0.67
N THR A 38 4.08 -24.40 0.44
CA THR A 38 4.00 -23.72 -0.86
C THR A 38 5.38 -23.30 -1.36
N LEU A 39 6.19 -22.64 -0.51
CA LEU A 39 7.55 -22.21 -0.88
C LEU A 39 8.42 -23.38 -1.35
N LYS A 40 8.45 -24.48 -0.59
CA LYS A 40 9.20 -25.69 -0.97
C LYS A 40 8.74 -26.25 -2.31
N THR A 41 7.43 -26.34 -2.53
CA THR A 41 6.89 -26.86 -3.80
C THR A 41 7.23 -25.94 -4.99
N ILE A 42 7.21 -24.62 -4.80
CA ILE A 42 7.58 -23.67 -5.86
C ILE A 42 9.07 -23.73 -6.15
N GLU A 43 9.92 -23.92 -5.15
CA GLU A 43 11.36 -24.08 -5.34
C GLU A 43 11.67 -25.25 -6.28
N GLU A 44 11.00 -26.40 -6.10
CA GLU A 44 11.11 -27.54 -7.01
C GLU A 44 10.69 -27.19 -8.44
N ALA A 45 9.60 -26.41 -8.60
CA ALA A 45 9.16 -25.94 -9.92
C ALA A 45 10.18 -24.98 -10.56
N ILE A 46 10.75 -24.05 -9.79
CA ILE A 46 11.79 -23.11 -10.26
C ILE A 46 13.03 -23.87 -10.70
N ASN A 47 13.45 -24.90 -9.97
CA ASN A 47 14.62 -25.72 -10.29
C ASN A 47 14.42 -26.54 -11.59
N LEU A 48 13.19 -26.96 -11.89
CA LEU A 48 12.87 -27.65 -13.15
C LEU A 48 12.74 -26.70 -14.35
N ALA A 49 12.38 -25.43 -14.14
CA ALA A 49 12.09 -24.49 -15.22
C ALA A 49 13.23 -24.37 -16.27
N PRO A 50 14.52 -24.28 -15.90
CA PRO A 50 15.62 -24.28 -16.88
C PRO A 50 15.70 -25.55 -17.71
N ILE A 51 15.43 -26.71 -17.12
CA ILE A 51 15.56 -28.03 -17.76
C ILE A 51 14.51 -28.19 -18.86
N ILE A 52 13.28 -27.74 -18.59
CA ILE A 52 12.17 -27.79 -19.54
C ILE A 52 12.08 -26.53 -20.42
N LYS A 53 13.10 -25.66 -20.40
CA LYS A 53 13.15 -24.39 -21.15
C LYS A 53 11.96 -23.46 -20.89
N ALA A 54 11.47 -23.42 -19.65
CA ALA A 54 10.33 -22.59 -19.20
C ALA A 54 10.76 -21.46 -18.25
N LYS A 55 11.94 -20.85 -18.46
CA LYS A 55 12.49 -19.80 -17.59
C LYS A 55 11.61 -18.56 -17.52
N GLU A 56 10.86 -18.28 -18.58
CA GLU A 56 9.86 -17.21 -18.67
C GLU A 56 8.72 -17.35 -17.66
N LYS A 57 8.52 -18.55 -17.09
CA LYS A 57 7.53 -18.79 -16.03
C LYS A 57 8.04 -18.41 -14.64
N ILE A 58 9.35 -18.26 -14.43
CA ILE A 58 9.94 -17.96 -13.11
C ILE A 58 9.38 -16.67 -12.50
N PRO A 59 9.19 -15.56 -13.24
CA PRO A 59 8.55 -14.36 -12.69
C PRO A 59 7.14 -14.60 -12.12
N TYR A 60 6.35 -15.48 -12.74
CA TYR A 60 5.03 -15.87 -12.23
C TYR A 60 5.14 -16.68 -10.93
N LEU A 61 6.10 -17.62 -10.87
CA LEU A 61 6.36 -18.40 -9.66
C LEU A 61 6.83 -17.51 -8.50
N ASN A 62 7.66 -16.50 -8.79
CA ASN A 62 8.11 -15.52 -7.80
C ASN A 62 6.96 -14.69 -7.20
N GLU A 63 5.82 -14.57 -7.88
CA GLU A 63 4.63 -13.93 -7.28
C GLU A 63 4.13 -14.73 -6.09
N PHE A 64 4.01 -16.05 -6.23
CA PHE A 64 3.60 -16.94 -5.15
C PHE A 64 4.64 -17.03 -4.04
N VAL A 65 5.93 -16.97 -4.36
CA VAL A 65 7.00 -16.87 -3.36
C VAL A 65 6.83 -15.59 -2.53
N THR A 66 6.63 -14.46 -3.21
CA THR A 66 6.41 -13.15 -2.57
C THR A 66 5.18 -13.18 -1.65
N LEU A 67 4.06 -13.68 -2.16
CA LEU A 67 2.79 -13.77 -1.41
C LEU A 67 2.90 -14.72 -0.21
N SER A 68 3.59 -15.85 -0.36
CA SER A 68 3.77 -16.81 0.73
C SER A 68 4.62 -16.25 1.86
N HIS A 69 5.71 -15.54 1.53
CA HIS A 69 6.50 -14.83 2.56
C HIS A 69 5.70 -13.70 3.23
N ALA A 70 4.85 -12.98 2.49
CA ALA A 70 3.96 -11.97 3.09
C ALA A 70 2.94 -12.60 4.06
N LEU A 71 2.36 -13.76 3.73
CA LEU A 71 1.46 -14.50 4.63
C LEU A 71 2.17 -14.95 5.92
N ILE A 72 3.38 -15.50 5.78
CA ILE A 72 4.22 -15.89 6.93
C ILE A 72 4.49 -14.66 7.80
N ALA A 73 4.88 -13.55 7.18
CA ALA A 73 5.17 -12.31 7.88
C ALA A 73 3.97 -11.79 8.69
N GLU A 74 2.76 -11.83 8.11
CA GLU A 74 1.54 -11.45 8.81
C GLU A 74 1.19 -12.37 9.96
N ALA A 75 1.40 -13.68 9.81
CA ALA A 75 1.20 -14.63 10.89
C ALA A 75 2.16 -14.36 12.06
N HIS A 76 3.42 -14.05 11.79
CA HIS A 76 4.38 -13.63 12.83
C HIS A 76 3.99 -12.29 13.46
N TYR A 77 3.56 -11.31 12.65
CA TYR A 77 3.10 -10.01 13.15
C TYR A 77 1.92 -10.17 14.12
N ASN A 78 0.93 -11.00 13.76
CA ASN A 78 -0.23 -11.28 14.62
C ASN A 78 0.16 -11.99 15.93
N ASN A 79 1.21 -12.79 15.89
CA ASN A 79 1.81 -13.42 17.07
C ASN A 79 2.72 -12.47 17.88
N LYS A 80 2.84 -11.20 17.49
CA LYS A 80 3.75 -10.19 18.06
C LYS A 80 5.24 -10.53 17.91
N ASP A 81 5.57 -11.48 17.04
CA ASP A 81 6.95 -11.81 16.67
C ASP A 81 7.42 -10.86 15.55
N LEU A 82 7.71 -9.62 15.93
CA LEU A 82 8.04 -8.56 14.99
C LEU A 82 9.35 -8.84 14.23
N LYS A 83 10.30 -9.54 14.85
CA LYS A 83 11.58 -9.88 14.22
C LYS A 83 11.36 -10.79 13.01
N SER A 84 10.69 -11.93 13.21
CA SER A 84 10.40 -12.86 12.12
C SER A 84 9.46 -12.26 11.07
N ALA A 85 8.56 -11.37 11.48
CA ALA A 85 7.70 -10.61 10.56
C ALA A 85 8.54 -9.70 9.63
N ILE A 86 9.48 -8.94 10.19
CA ILE A 86 10.38 -8.08 9.40
C ILE A 86 11.22 -8.91 8.44
N GLU A 87 11.83 -10.01 8.91
CA GLU A 87 12.65 -10.90 8.09
C GLU A 87 11.84 -11.43 6.89
N SER A 88 10.63 -11.94 7.15
CA SER A 88 9.75 -12.49 6.12
C SER A 88 9.25 -11.42 5.14
N PHE A 89 8.83 -10.24 5.60
CA PHE A 89 8.46 -9.14 4.71
C PHE A 89 9.65 -8.62 3.87
N THR A 90 10.86 -8.64 4.43
CA THR A 90 12.08 -8.24 3.70
C THR A 90 12.38 -9.22 2.57
N ILE A 91 12.22 -10.52 2.81
CA ILE A 91 12.33 -11.54 1.76
C ILE A 91 11.25 -11.33 0.70
N ALA A 92 9.99 -11.13 1.12
CA ALA A 92 8.89 -10.85 0.19
C ALA A 92 9.20 -9.63 -0.70
N GLN A 93 9.68 -8.53 -0.12
CA GLN A 93 10.08 -7.34 -0.87
C GLN A 93 11.21 -7.64 -1.87
N LYS A 94 12.23 -8.39 -1.45
CA LYS A 94 13.37 -8.73 -2.32
C LYS A 94 12.91 -9.56 -3.51
N THR A 95 12.05 -10.56 -3.28
CA THR A 95 11.52 -11.43 -4.34
C THR A 95 10.55 -10.71 -5.26
N ASN A 96 9.75 -9.77 -4.76
CA ASN A 96 8.79 -9.00 -5.56
C ASN A 96 9.46 -8.30 -6.77
N LYS A 97 10.73 -7.90 -6.64
CA LYS A 97 11.54 -7.29 -7.71
C LYS A 97 11.78 -8.22 -8.91
N ASN A 98 11.65 -9.53 -8.70
CA ASN A 98 11.89 -10.58 -9.70
C ASN A 98 10.57 -11.15 -10.25
N THR A 99 9.45 -10.45 -10.04
CA THR A 99 8.14 -10.82 -10.59
C THR A 99 7.88 -10.13 -11.93
N LEU A 100 6.64 -10.16 -12.43
CA LEU A 100 6.28 -9.67 -13.77
C LEU A 100 6.47 -8.17 -13.99
N GLY A 101 6.63 -7.37 -12.94
CA GLY A 101 6.80 -5.91 -13.06
C GLY A 101 5.54 -5.17 -13.50
N ASN A 102 4.38 -5.81 -13.41
CA ASN A 102 3.07 -5.27 -13.77
C ASN A 102 2.39 -4.50 -12.62
N GLN A 103 1.12 -4.13 -12.79
CA GLN A 103 0.34 -3.43 -11.76
C GLN A 103 0.27 -4.22 -10.44
N GLU A 104 0.08 -5.54 -10.49
CA GLU A 104 0.05 -6.38 -9.28
C GLU A 104 1.38 -6.37 -8.53
N THR A 105 2.50 -6.27 -9.25
CA THR A 105 3.84 -6.09 -8.64
C THR A 105 3.91 -4.80 -7.83
N ASN A 106 3.40 -3.69 -8.37
CA ASN A 106 3.38 -2.40 -7.68
C ASN A 106 2.40 -2.40 -6.49
N ILE A 107 1.24 -3.06 -6.63
CA ILE A 107 0.25 -3.20 -5.56
C ILE A 107 0.85 -3.99 -4.39
N ARG A 108 1.50 -5.13 -4.67
CA ARG A 108 2.20 -5.94 -3.66
C ARG A 108 3.34 -5.17 -3.01
N GLU A 109 4.12 -4.40 -3.77
CA GLU A 109 5.20 -3.57 -3.22
C GLU A 109 4.66 -2.56 -2.21
N CYS A 110 3.61 -1.80 -2.57
CA CYS A 110 2.97 -0.86 -1.66
C CYS A 110 2.43 -1.57 -0.41
N TYR A 111 1.83 -2.74 -0.56
CA TYR A 111 1.31 -3.53 0.55
C TYR A 111 2.41 -3.92 1.54
N ILE A 112 3.45 -4.62 1.06
CA ILE A 112 4.59 -5.11 1.87
C ILE A 112 5.28 -3.95 2.57
N LEU A 113 5.58 -2.88 1.83
CA LEU A 113 6.18 -1.68 2.39
C LEU A 113 5.32 -1.05 3.47
N SER A 114 3.98 -1.03 3.30
CA SER A 114 3.08 -0.44 4.29
C SER A 114 3.03 -1.23 5.59
N LYS A 115 3.27 -2.54 5.54
CA LYS A 115 3.38 -3.40 6.74
C LYS A 115 4.71 -3.17 7.44
N LEU A 116 5.82 -3.12 6.70
CA LEU A 116 7.14 -2.76 7.24
C LEU A 116 7.16 -1.35 7.87
N MET A 117 6.51 -0.39 7.21
CA MET A 117 6.30 0.97 7.73
C MET A 117 5.54 0.94 9.05
N ALA A 118 4.43 0.19 9.13
CA ALA A 118 3.62 0.07 10.35
C ALA A 118 4.42 -0.54 11.51
N ILE A 119 5.27 -1.54 11.25
CA ILE A 119 6.18 -2.09 12.28
C ILE A 119 7.17 -1.01 12.74
N GLY A 120 7.72 -0.22 11.81
CA GLY A 120 8.60 0.91 12.16
C GLY A 120 7.91 1.95 13.04
N VAL A 121 6.63 2.26 12.77
CA VAL A 121 5.82 3.15 13.61
C VAL A 121 5.58 2.54 15.00
N LEU A 122 5.25 1.26 15.09
CA LEU A 122 5.05 0.56 16.38
C LEU A 122 6.31 0.53 17.24
N GLN A 123 7.48 0.51 16.61
CA GLN A 123 8.77 0.56 17.28
C GLN A 123 9.26 1.99 17.54
N GLU A 124 8.42 3.00 17.24
CA GLU A 124 8.76 4.43 17.28
C GLU A 124 10.03 4.78 16.47
N ASN A 125 10.39 3.93 15.52
CA ASN A 125 11.53 4.12 14.64
C ASN A 125 11.11 4.93 13.42
N TRP A 126 10.89 6.23 13.64
CA TRP A 126 10.42 7.17 12.62
C TRP A 126 11.35 7.26 11.41
N ARG A 127 12.66 7.03 11.59
CA ARG A 127 13.63 6.98 10.47
C ARG A 127 13.33 5.82 9.53
N ILE A 128 13.03 4.64 10.08
CA ILE A 128 12.67 3.46 9.27
C ILE A 128 11.28 3.63 8.67
N ALA A 129 10.31 4.12 9.44
CA ALA A 129 8.95 4.37 8.96
C ALA A 129 8.96 5.36 7.78
N ASP A 130 9.67 6.49 7.91
CA ASP A 130 9.84 7.49 6.85
C ASP A 130 10.48 6.88 5.59
N LYS A 131 11.57 6.10 5.75
CA LYS A 131 12.21 5.41 4.62
C LYS A 131 11.25 4.52 3.84
N PHE A 132 10.37 3.79 4.54
CA PHE A 132 9.37 2.96 3.86
C PHE A 132 8.24 3.80 3.26
N ALA A 133 7.80 4.87 3.92
CA ALA A 133 6.84 5.84 3.39
C ALA A 133 7.32 6.45 2.06
N GLN A 134 8.59 6.84 1.96
CA GLN A 134 9.19 7.35 0.71
C GLN A 134 9.13 6.32 -0.43
N LYS A 135 9.42 5.04 -0.13
CA LYS A 135 9.31 3.97 -1.13
C LYS A 135 7.87 3.73 -1.57
N ILE A 136 6.91 3.78 -0.64
CA ILE A 136 5.48 3.67 -0.95
C ILE A 136 5.04 4.82 -1.86
N TYR A 137 5.50 6.07 -1.60
CA TYR A 137 5.22 7.21 -2.49
C TYR A 137 5.63 6.92 -3.93
N ILE A 138 6.84 6.39 -4.14
CA ILE A 138 7.36 6.06 -5.47
C ILE A 138 6.51 4.98 -6.15
N SER A 139 6.16 3.91 -5.43
CA SER A 139 5.36 2.80 -5.98
C SER A 139 3.90 3.20 -6.22
N ALA A 140 3.29 3.97 -5.32
CA ALA A 140 1.91 4.42 -5.44
C ALA A 140 1.66 5.28 -6.69
N LYS A 141 2.66 6.06 -7.12
CA LYS A 141 2.59 6.85 -8.36
C LYS A 141 2.58 6.02 -9.64
N LYS A 142 3.00 4.75 -9.57
CA LYS A 142 2.99 3.82 -10.71
C LYS A 142 1.68 3.06 -10.83
N LEU A 143 0.78 3.20 -9.86
CA LEU A 143 -0.51 2.52 -9.85
C LEU A 143 -1.46 3.18 -10.85
N GLU A 144 -2.01 2.37 -11.76
CA GLU A 144 -3.07 2.79 -12.69
C GLU A 144 -4.39 3.06 -11.94
N ASN A 145 -4.68 2.27 -10.90
CA ASN A 145 -5.84 2.48 -10.05
C ASN A 145 -5.61 3.70 -9.14
N THR A 146 -6.18 4.84 -9.54
CA THR A 146 -6.05 6.13 -8.87
C THR A 146 -6.64 6.13 -7.45
N VAL A 147 -7.68 5.33 -7.18
CA VAL A 147 -8.25 5.17 -5.83
C VAL A 147 -7.25 4.50 -4.92
N LYS A 148 -6.66 3.37 -5.33
CA LYS A 148 -5.61 2.67 -4.57
C LYS A 148 -4.39 3.57 -4.37
N SER A 149 -3.97 4.29 -5.42
CA SER A 149 -2.88 5.28 -5.33
C SER A 149 -3.15 6.32 -4.24
N LEU A 150 -4.34 6.94 -4.26
CA LEU A 150 -4.74 7.93 -3.27
C LEU A 150 -4.75 7.36 -1.84
N LEU A 151 -5.27 6.15 -1.64
CA LEU A 151 -5.29 5.52 -0.32
C LEU A 151 -3.89 5.30 0.26
N TYR A 152 -2.92 4.89 -0.56
CA TYR A 152 -1.52 4.79 -0.13
C TYR A 152 -0.91 6.16 0.18
N LEU A 153 -1.17 7.18 -0.65
CA LEU A 153 -0.69 8.55 -0.40
C LEU A 153 -1.23 9.14 0.91
N ILE A 154 -2.51 8.90 1.21
CA ILE A 154 -3.12 9.30 2.49
C ILE A 154 -2.44 8.57 3.66
N LYS A 155 -2.21 7.26 3.52
CA LYS A 155 -1.59 6.44 4.57
C LYS A 155 -0.18 6.91 4.94
N ILE A 156 0.63 7.33 3.97
CA ILE A 156 2.03 7.74 4.21
C ILE A 156 2.18 9.20 4.63
N LYS A 157 1.21 10.06 4.30
CA LYS A 157 1.20 11.47 4.66
C LYS A 157 1.40 11.67 6.17
N ASP A 158 0.68 10.91 6.99
CA ASP A 158 0.76 11.04 8.44
C ASP A 158 2.15 10.64 8.98
N VAL A 159 2.78 9.63 8.38
CA VAL A 159 4.16 9.24 8.72
C VAL A 159 5.15 10.35 8.39
N PHE A 160 4.97 11.05 7.25
CA PHE A 160 5.81 12.19 6.92
C PHE A 160 5.60 13.38 7.87
N ILE A 161 4.38 13.60 8.37
CA ILE A 161 4.09 14.62 9.39
C ILE A 161 4.83 14.30 10.69
N GLU A 162 4.70 13.08 11.21
CA GLU A 162 5.34 12.66 12.46
C GLU A 162 6.87 12.68 12.37
N SER A 163 7.43 12.23 11.24
CA SER A 163 8.88 12.29 10.98
C SER A 163 9.37 13.69 10.58
N LYS A 164 8.49 14.69 10.52
CA LYS A 164 8.78 16.09 10.13
C LYS A 164 9.43 16.22 8.74
N ASN A 165 9.12 15.30 7.82
CA ASN A 165 9.64 15.30 6.46
C ASN A 165 8.83 16.22 5.54
N LEU A 166 9.06 17.54 5.65
CA LEU A 166 8.30 18.57 4.94
C LEU A 166 8.32 18.40 3.41
N ASP A 167 9.42 17.94 2.83
CA ASP A 167 9.54 17.71 1.38
C ASP A 167 8.53 16.65 0.91
N PHE A 168 8.49 15.51 1.58
CA PHE A 168 7.56 14.44 1.22
C PHE A 168 6.10 14.71 1.61
N ILE A 169 5.84 15.52 2.64
CA ILE A 169 4.48 16.04 2.91
C ILE A 169 3.99 16.85 1.70
N ASN A 170 4.79 17.81 1.22
CA ASN A 170 4.45 18.65 0.08
C ASN A 170 4.25 17.83 -1.21
N LYS A 171 5.15 16.89 -1.49
CA LYS A 171 5.05 15.98 -2.64
C LYS A 171 3.80 15.11 -2.58
N SER A 172 3.45 14.60 -1.41
CA SER A 172 2.26 13.78 -1.20
C SER A 172 0.99 14.59 -1.45
N TYR A 173 0.86 15.77 -0.85
CA TYR A 173 -0.31 16.63 -1.09
C TYR A 173 -0.44 17.06 -2.55
N THR A 174 0.67 17.39 -3.21
CA THR A 174 0.64 17.77 -4.63
C THR A 174 0.08 16.64 -5.49
N GLU A 175 0.51 15.40 -5.27
CA GLU A 175 0.00 14.24 -6.00
C GLU A 175 -1.47 13.94 -5.66
N MET A 176 -1.85 13.97 -4.37
CA MET A 176 -3.24 13.76 -3.95
C MET A 176 -4.19 14.79 -4.58
N ILE A 177 -3.80 16.07 -4.58
CA ILE A 177 -4.58 17.15 -5.19
C ILE A 177 -4.67 16.98 -6.71
N LYS A 178 -3.60 16.52 -7.37
CA LYS A 178 -3.62 16.21 -8.81
C LYS A 178 -4.63 15.10 -9.13
N ILE A 179 -4.69 14.04 -8.31
CA ILE A 179 -5.69 12.97 -8.45
C ILE A 179 -7.11 13.53 -8.24
N CYS A 180 -7.32 14.27 -7.15
CA CYS A 180 -8.63 14.83 -6.77
C CYS A 180 -9.19 15.87 -7.75
N LYS A 181 -8.34 16.49 -8.58
CA LYS A 181 -8.76 17.45 -9.62
C LYS A 181 -9.26 16.77 -10.90
N LYS A 182 -9.08 15.45 -11.08
CA LYS A 182 -9.63 14.72 -12.22
C LYS A 182 -11.15 14.66 -12.12
N LYS A 183 -11.85 15.03 -13.20
CA LYS A 183 -13.32 15.15 -13.20
C LYS A 183 -14.00 13.83 -12.89
N GLU A 184 -13.50 12.75 -13.48
CA GLU A 184 -14.01 11.39 -13.29
C GLU A 184 -13.84 10.96 -11.84
N PHE A 185 -12.66 11.21 -11.27
CA PHE A 185 -12.37 10.86 -9.87
C PHE A 185 -13.26 11.61 -8.89
N LEU A 186 -13.47 12.91 -9.09
CA LEU A 186 -14.36 13.71 -8.26
C LEU A 186 -15.80 13.20 -8.32
N LYS A 187 -16.28 12.82 -9.51
CA LYS A 187 -17.65 12.29 -9.67
C LYS A 187 -17.84 10.96 -8.94
N GLU A 188 -16.85 10.07 -9.01
CA GLU A 188 -16.92 8.74 -8.39
C GLU A 188 -16.63 8.76 -6.89
N ASN A 189 -15.77 9.67 -6.43
CA ASN A 189 -15.27 9.70 -5.06
C ASN A 189 -15.39 11.09 -4.39
N PRO A 190 -16.55 11.78 -4.46
CA PRO A 190 -16.66 13.18 -4.06
C PRO A 190 -16.34 13.40 -2.58
N LYS A 191 -16.83 12.53 -1.69
CA LYS A 191 -16.53 12.60 -0.25
C LYS A 191 -15.02 12.55 0.02
N LYS A 192 -14.30 11.68 -0.70
CA LYS A 192 -12.85 11.51 -0.52
C LYS A 192 -12.08 12.74 -0.99
N VAL A 193 -12.53 13.38 -2.06
CA VAL A 193 -11.95 14.65 -2.53
C VAL A 193 -12.14 15.75 -1.50
N ALA A 194 -13.32 15.88 -0.90
CA ALA A 194 -13.59 16.87 0.14
C ALA A 194 -12.69 16.68 1.38
N GLU A 195 -12.49 15.42 1.82
CA GLU A 195 -11.56 15.08 2.90
C GLU A 195 -10.13 15.56 2.59
N VAL A 196 -9.62 15.25 1.39
CA VAL A 196 -8.27 15.63 0.97
C VAL A 196 -8.12 17.15 0.86
N PHE A 197 -9.11 17.87 0.34
CA PHE A 197 -9.10 19.33 0.25
C PHE A 197 -9.10 19.98 1.64
N SER A 198 -9.93 19.48 2.56
CA SER A 198 -9.97 19.94 3.94
C SER A 198 -8.64 19.70 4.66
N ASP A 199 -8.06 18.51 4.52
CA ASP A 199 -6.76 18.16 5.10
C ASP A 199 -5.64 19.03 4.54
N TYR A 200 -5.63 19.27 3.23
CA TYR A 200 -4.62 20.12 2.60
C TYR A 200 -4.77 21.59 3.02
N ALA A 201 -5.99 22.09 3.14
CA ALA A 201 -6.27 23.42 3.65
C ALA A 201 -5.76 23.59 5.10
N LYS A 202 -5.95 22.58 5.95
CA LYS A 202 -5.39 22.56 7.31
C LYS A 202 -3.87 22.67 7.29
N TYR A 203 -3.20 21.90 6.45
CA TYR A 203 -1.75 21.95 6.28
C TYR A 203 -1.27 23.32 5.78
N LEU A 204 -1.92 23.87 4.75
CA LEU A 204 -1.61 25.20 4.21
C LEU A 204 -1.72 26.29 5.28
N ASN A 205 -2.77 26.25 6.09
CA ASN A 205 -3.00 27.25 7.13
C ASN A 205 -2.02 27.12 8.29
N LEU A 206 -1.90 25.92 8.85
CA LEU A 206 -1.18 25.71 10.11
C LEU A 206 0.33 25.65 9.91
N VAL A 207 0.79 24.99 8.84
CA VAL A 207 2.22 24.73 8.59
C VAL A 207 2.80 25.74 7.62
N LEU A 208 2.18 25.93 6.45
CA LEU A 208 2.73 26.82 5.41
C LEU A 208 2.31 28.28 5.55
N LYS A 209 1.44 28.61 6.51
CA LYS A 209 0.88 29.96 6.75
C LYS A 209 0.24 30.62 5.51
N LYS A 210 -0.29 29.82 4.58
CA LYS A 210 -0.98 30.27 3.35
C LYS A 210 -2.48 30.35 3.55
N GLN A 211 -2.94 31.27 4.40
CA GLN A 211 -4.35 31.40 4.80
C GLN A 211 -5.33 31.57 3.63
N LYS A 212 -5.04 32.48 2.69
CA LYS A 212 -5.91 32.71 1.52
C LYS A 212 -6.10 31.43 0.69
N THR A 213 -5.02 30.70 0.44
CA THR A 213 -5.07 29.43 -0.29
C THR A 213 -5.79 28.35 0.52
N ALA A 214 -5.60 28.32 1.84
CA ALA A 214 -6.29 27.39 2.73
C ALA A 214 -7.82 27.60 2.69
N ILE A 215 -8.28 28.86 2.81
CA ILE A 215 -9.71 29.19 2.72
C ILE A 215 -10.30 28.68 1.40
N ASN A 216 -9.62 28.89 0.27
CA ASN A 216 -10.08 28.40 -1.03
C ASN A 216 -10.28 26.87 -1.08
N TYR A 217 -9.35 26.09 -0.51
CA TYR A 217 -9.50 24.63 -0.45
C TYR A 217 -10.57 24.19 0.56
N TYR A 218 -10.73 24.89 1.68
CA TYR A 218 -11.84 24.64 2.59
C TYR A 218 -13.20 24.92 1.95
N SER A 219 -13.35 26.04 1.24
CA SER A 219 -14.58 26.35 0.50
C SER A 219 -14.92 25.25 -0.50
N LYS A 220 -13.94 24.77 -1.28
CA LYS A 220 -14.16 23.63 -2.18
C LYS A 220 -14.62 22.36 -1.47
N ALA A 221 -14.12 22.09 -0.26
CA ALA A 221 -14.56 20.96 0.53
C ALA A 221 -16.00 21.15 1.01
N VAL A 222 -16.38 22.37 1.44
CA VAL A 222 -17.75 22.73 1.83
C VAL A 222 -18.72 22.51 0.66
N ASP A 223 -18.42 23.05 -0.52
CA ASP A 223 -19.28 22.91 -1.71
C ASP A 223 -19.56 21.43 -2.03
N ILE A 224 -18.54 20.58 -1.92
CA ILE A 224 -18.69 19.14 -2.15
C ILE A 224 -19.52 18.48 -1.04
N TYR A 225 -19.28 18.79 0.23
CA TYR A 225 -20.06 18.22 1.33
C TYR A 225 -21.54 18.64 1.27
N GLU A 226 -21.82 19.89 0.94
CA GLU A 226 -23.18 20.39 0.74
C GLU A 226 -23.87 19.70 -0.44
N GLY A 227 -23.17 19.55 -1.57
CA GLY A 227 -23.68 18.78 -2.72
C GLY A 227 -23.96 17.31 -2.41
N LEU A 228 -23.32 16.74 -1.39
CA LEU A 228 -23.58 15.39 -0.87
C LEU A 228 -24.61 15.34 0.28
N ASN A 229 -25.25 16.46 0.62
CA ASN A 229 -26.13 16.61 1.78
C ASN A 229 -25.47 16.28 3.15
N LEU A 230 -24.15 16.39 3.24
CA LEU A 230 -23.35 16.16 4.46
C LEU A 230 -23.20 17.47 5.25
N LYS A 231 -24.34 17.96 5.78
CA LYS A 231 -24.44 19.29 6.43
C LYS A 231 -23.52 19.45 7.64
N LYS A 232 -23.31 18.38 8.41
CA LYS A 232 -22.47 18.42 9.62
C LYS A 232 -21.00 18.66 9.27
N GLU A 233 -20.49 17.94 8.27
CA GLU A 233 -19.13 18.07 7.77
C GLU A 233 -18.89 19.45 7.14
N ALA A 234 -19.86 19.93 6.35
CA ALA A 234 -19.82 21.29 5.79
C ALA A 234 -19.72 22.35 6.89
N LEU A 235 -20.59 22.30 7.91
CA LEU A 235 -20.61 23.26 9.02
C LEU A 235 -19.28 23.30 9.78
N ILE A 236 -18.70 22.14 10.09
CA ILE A 236 -17.39 22.04 10.77
C ILE A 236 -16.29 22.78 9.99
N ILE A 237 -16.33 22.72 8.65
CA ILE A 237 -15.33 23.40 7.81
C ILE A 237 -15.63 24.89 7.71
N THR A 238 -16.89 25.29 7.58
CA THR A 238 -17.30 26.70 7.58
C THR A 238 -16.85 27.42 8.86
N GLU A 239 -17.01 26.80 10.03
CA GLU A 239 -16.50 27.35 11.30
C GLU A 239 -14.98 27.55 11.29
N LYS A 240 -14.22 26.64 10.64
CA LYS A 240 -12.76 26.79 10.49
C LYS A 240 -12.41 27.99 9.60
N ILE A 241 -13.14 28.19 8.51
CA ILE A 241 -12.95 29.35 7.61
C ILE A 241 -13.15 30.66 8.40
N GLU A 242 -14.25 30.76 9.15
CA GLU A 242 -14.57 31.96 9.91
C GLU A 242 -13.55 32.26 11.02
N LYS A 243 -13.02 31.22 11.68
CA LYS A 243 -11.91 31.37 12.63
C LYS A 243 -10.62 31.88 11.98
N ILE A 244 -10.36 31.57 10.71
CA ILE A 244 -9.18 32.06 10.00
C ILE A 244 -9.36 33.52 9.58
N LYS A 245 -10.54 33.91 9.09
CA LYS A 245 -10.83 35.29 8.67
C LYS A 245 -10.78 36.33 9.81
N LYS A 246 -11.00 35.88 11.05
CA LYS A 246 -10.99 36.73 12.26
C LYS A 246 -9.57 36.96 12.83
N LYS A 247 -8.54 36.32 12.28
CA LYS A 247 -7.14 36.49 12.68
C LYS A 247 -6.41 37.38 11.69
#